data_AF-A0A4Q3UY36-F1
#
_entry.id   AF-A0A4Q3UY36-F1
#
_cell.length_a   1.000
_cell.length_b   1.000
_cell.length_c   1.000
_cell.angle_alpha   90.00
_cell.angle_beta   90.00
_cell.angle_gamma   90.00
#
_symmetry.space_group_name_H-M   'P 1'
#
loop_
_entity.id
_entity.type
_entity.pdbx_description
1 polymer ?
#
loop_
_entity_poly.entity_id
_entity_poly.type
_entity_poly.pdbx_seq_one_letter_code
_entity_poly.pdbx_strand_id
1 'polypeptide(L)'
;MKVQFSLLSLVALAVGCSAPKGYVPKKVAQSTPTSLDAATPADLMPLKVGNRWTYAMETQTSAPGAPPEQAELVFEVQSVTPKGDGNAAIIRVLRDNQEVDRQTWLVNSKGLYQTTGLIGSTQVAFAPPQPLVLFPLKDLADFEWKGKGVCPDGKQGTMRSKSKVLGVMDVDTALGTKSGIAVESKQDFQSSALKGGMAVTTWYAPKIGIIRIKQTTVVPKGAITTTLRLTKAPA
;
A
#
# COMPACT_ATOMS: atom_id res chain seq x y z
N MET A 1 22.63 25.04 -2.72
CA MET A 1 22.21 25.15 -1.31
C MET A 1 22.79 23.97 -0.56
N LYS A 2 23.85 24.20 0.22
CA LYS A 2 24.55 23.18 1.02
C LYS A 2 23.94 23.20 2.42
N VAL A 3 23.57 22.04 2.95
CA VAL A 3 23.14 21.89 4.35
C VAL A 3 24.31 21.29 5.11
N GLN A 4 24.85 22.05 6.06
CA GLN A 4 25.86 21.60 7.01
C GLN A 4 25.26 20.60 7.99
N PHE A 5 25.97 19.50 8.25
CA PHE A 5 25.73 18.65 9.41
C PHE A 5 26.78 18.97 10.47
N SER A 6 26.33 19.53 11.59
CA SER A 6 27.13 19.65 12.80
C SER A 6 27.43 18.27 13.35
N LEU A 7 28.72 18.00 13.55
CA LEU A 7 29.26 16.95 14.38
C LEU A 7 28.69 17.07 15.80
N LEU A 8 28.00 16.02 16.26
CA LEU A 8 27.96 15.68 17.69
C LEU A 8 28.59 14.30 17.85
N SER A 9 29.70 14.29 18.58
CA SER A 9 30.45 13.12 19.01
C SER A 9 29.57 12.17 19.80
N LEU A 10 29.43 10.92 19.34
CA LEU A 10 28.85 9.83 20.14
C LEU A 10 29.91 8.76 20.36
N VAL A 11 30.17 8.50 21.64
CA VAL A 11 31.04 7.46 22.17
C VAL A 11 30.65 6.10 21.59
N ALA A 12 31.63 5.42 20.99
CA ALA A 12 31.49 4.05 20.52
C ALA A 12 31.45 3.08 21.72
N LEU A 13 30.25 2.73 22.16
CA LEU A 13 30.04 1.50 22.92
C LEU A 13 29.81 0.38 21.90
N ALA A 14 30.77 -0.55 21.86
CA ALA A 14 30.67 -1.81 21.13
C ALA A 14 29.54 -2.66 21.74
N VAL A 15 28.34 -2.53 21.20
CA VAL A 15 27.24 -3.48 21.39
C VAL A 15 27.21 -4.37 20.13
N GLY A 16 27.29 -5.68 20.34
CA GLY A 16 27.50 -6.66 19.28
C GLY A 16 26.62 -6.47 18.05
N CYS A 17 27.27 -6.38 16.89
CA CYS A 17 26.66 -6.49 15.56
C CYS A 17 25.96 -7.85 15.42
N SER A 18 24.74 -7.94 15.90
CA SER A 18 23.79 -8.90 15.37
C SER A 18 23.32 -8.34 14.04
N ALA A 19 23.76 -8.91 12.93
CA ALA A 19 23.21 -8.60 11.61
C ALA A 19 21.67 -8.64 11.72
N PRO A 20 20.93 -7.65 11.17
CA PRO A 20 19.48 -7.71 11.17
C PRO A 20 19.08 -9.04 10.52
N LYS A 21 18.40 -9.90 11.29
CA LYS A 21 17.93 -11.19 10.79
C LYS A 21 17.02 -10.90 9.60
N GLY A 22 17.53 -11.11 8.40
CA GLY A 22 16.75 -11.02 7.17
C GLY A 22 15.48 -11.87 7.30
N TYR A 23 14.39 -11.40 6.70
CA TYR A 23 13.14 -12.15 6.71
C TYR A 23 13.37 -13.56 6.15
N VAL A 24 13.06 -14.59 6.95
CA VAL A 24 13.06 -15.99 6.51
C VAL A 24 11.60 -16.38 6.28
N PRO A 25 11.20 -16.73 5.03
CA PRO A 25 9.87 -17.23 4.75
C PRO A 25 9.54 -18.41 5.67
N LYS A 26 8.42 -18.34 6.41
CA LYS A 26 7.95 -19.47 7.22
C LYS A 26 7.27 -20.47 6.28
N LYS A 27 7.59 -21.77 6.42
CA LYS A 27 6.80 -22.86 5.80
C LYS A 27 5.46 -22.95 6.52
N VAL A 28 4.35 -22.95 5.79
CA VAL A 28 3.02 -22.74 6.38
C VAL A 28 2.03 -23.84 5.98
N ALA A 29 1.09 -24.13 6.89
CA ALA A 29 -0.07 -24.98 6.68
C ALA A 29 -0.96 -24.44 5.54
N GLN A 30 -1.70 -25.31 4.85
CA GLN A 30 -2.62 -24.89 3.78
C GLN A 30 -3.62 -23.86 4.32
N SER A 31 -3.73 -22.74 3.60
CA SER A 31 -4.71 -21.70 3.89
C SER A 31 -6.09 -22.13 3.37
N THR A 32 -7.17 -21.63 3.97
CA THR A 32 -8.52 -21.85 3.42
C THR A 32 -8.61 -21.15 2.07
N PRO A 33 -8.98 -21.84 0.98
CA PRO A 33 -9.02 -21.25 -0.35
C PRO A 33 -9.92 -20.03 -0.38
N THR A 34 -9.40 -18.91 -0.87
CA THR A 34 -10.22 -17.75 -1.22
C THR A 34 -10.95 -18.03 -2.53
N SER A 35 -12.20 -17.56 -2.65
CA SER A 35 -12.95 -17.60 -3.91
C SER A 35 -13.10 -16.19 -4.46
N LEU A 36 -12.83 -16.00 -5.76
CA LEU A 36 -13.04 -14.73 -6.45
C LEU A 36 -14.54 -14.38 -6.49
N ASP A 37 -15.37 -15.36 -6.83
CA ASP A 37 -16.81 -15.17 -7.07
C ASP A 37 -17.59 -14.84 -5.79
N ALA A 38 -17.11 -15.30 -4.64
CA ALA A 38 -17.74 -15.07 -3.35
C ALA A 38 -17.28 -13.77 -2.68
N ALA A 39 -16.20 -13.15 -3.15
CA ALA A 39 -15.70 -11.93 -2.55
C ALA A 39 -16.61 -10.74 -2.92
N THR A 40 -16.87 -9.88 -1.94
CA THR A 40 -17.53 -8.59 -2.17
C THR A 40 -16.56 -7.43 -1.90
N PRO A 41 -16.85 -6.22 -2.42
CA PRO A 41 -16.07 -5.03 -2.07
C PRO A 41 -15.95 -4.82 -0.56
N ALA A 42 -17.03 -5.03 0.19
CA ALA A 42 -17.04 -4.88 1.65
C ALA A 42 -16.17 -5.95 2.35
N ASP A 43 -16.10 -7.16 1.81
CA ASP A 43 -15.24 -8.21 2.36
C ASP A 43 -13.75 -7.92 2.13
N LEU A 44 -13.39 -7.33 0.99
CA LEU A 44 -11.99 -7.02 0.67
C LEU A 44 -11.48 -5.76 1.36
N MET A 45 -12.37 -4.94 1.92
CA MET A 45 -11.99 -3.80 2.73
C MET A 45 -13.02 -3.57 3.84
N PRO A 46 -12.91 -4.27 4.99
CA PRO A 46 -13.86 -4.12 6.09
C PRO A 46 -13.70 -2.74 6.76
N LEU A 47 -14.53 -1.79 6.32
CA LEU A 47 -14.55 -0.41 6.80
C LEU A 47 -15.40 -0.27 8.06
N LYS A 48 -14.77 -0.39 9.23
CA LYS A 48 -15.36 -0.07 10.53
C LYS A 48 -14.42 0.90 11.25
N VAL A 49 -14.97 1.96 11.82
CA VAL A 49 -14.20 2.96 12.58
C VAL A 49 -13.40 2.25 13.68
N GLY A 50 -12.11 2.57 13.76
CA GLY A 50 -11.18 1.95 14.70
C GLY A 50 -10.56 0.63 14.22
N ASN A 51 -10.97 0.08 13.07
CA ASN A 51 -10.24 -1.04 12.46
C ASN A 51 -8.80 -0.62 12.15
N ARG A 52 -7.84 -1.49 12.50
CA ARG A 52 -6.41 -1.26 12.32
C ARG A 52 -5.74 -2.45 11.65
N TRP A 53 -4.97 -2.18 10.61
CA TRP A 53 -4.02 -3.14 10.04
C TRP A 53 -2.62 -2.70 10.41
N THR A 54 -1.86 -3.57 11.05
CA THR A 54 -0.44 -3.31 11.33
C THR A 54 0.41 -4.11 10.34
N TYR A 55 1.43 -3.46 9.79
CA TYR A 55 2.33 -4.04 8.81
C TYR A 55 3.78 -3.89 9.23
N ALA A 56 4.57 -4.95 9.03
CA ALA A 56 6.01 -4.82 8.90
C ALA A 56 6.31 -4.24 7.51
N MET A 57 6.95 -3.07 7.47
CA MET A 57 7.42 -2.40 6.28
C MET A 57 8.91 -2.69 6.06
N GLU A 58 9.26 -2.99 4.82
CA GLU A 58 10.64 -3.08 4.35
C GLU A 58 10.78 -2.25 3.07
N THR A 59 11.76 -1.36 3.02
CA THR A 59 12.10 -0.58 1.83
C THR A 59 13.50 -0.93 1.36
N GLN A 60 13.64 -1.18 0.07
CA GLN A 60 14.92 -1.40 -0.61
C GLN A 60 15.06 -0.36 -1.72
N THR A 61 16.25 0.19 -1.90
CA THR A 61 16.53 1.21 -2.91
C THR A 61 17.67 0.74 -3.81
N SER A 62 17.56 1.04 -5.11
CA SER A 62 18.63 0.77 -6.07
C SER A 62 19.73 1.84 -6.04
N ALA A 63 19.57 2.91 -5.25
CA ALA A 63 20.58 3.95 -5.13
C ALA A 63 21.80 3.41 -4.35
N PRO A 64 23.04 3.60 -4.85
CA PRO A 64 24.23 3.10 -4.17
C PRO A 64 24.35 3.62 -2.73
N GLY A 65 24.62 2.71 -1.79
CA GLY A 65 24.94 3.04 -0.40
C GLY A 65 23.76 3.40 0.51
N ALA A 66 22.53 3.41 0.00
CA ALA A 66 21.37 3.65 0.84
C ALA A 66 20.92 2.33 1.52
N PRO A 67 20.90 2.27 2.86
CA PRO A 67 20.58 1.04 3.58
C PRO A 67 19.10 0.68 3.42
N PRO A 68 18.73 -0.61 3.51
CA PRO A 68 17.34 -1.00 3.66
C PRO A 68 16.71 -0.34 4.88
N GLU A 69 15.48 0.13 4.75
CA GLU A 69 14.70 0.68 5.86
C GLU A 69 13.68 -0.37 6.32
N GLN A 70 13.52 -0.51 7.64
CA GLN A 70 12.46 -1.30 8.24
C GLN A 70 11.67 -0.43 9.21
N ALA A 71 10.35 -0.56 9.20
CA ALA A 71 9.47 0.16 10.12
C ALA A 71 8.18 -0.63 10.37
N GLU A 72 7.39 -0.19 11.35
CA GLU A 72 5.99 -0.58 11.47
C GLU A 72 5.11 0.53 10.87
N LEU A 73 4.11 0.13 10.07
CA LEU A 73 3.05 1.02 9.59
C LEU A 73 1.70 0.52 10.09
N VAL A 74 0.83 1.45 10.49
CA VAL A 74 -0.54 1.14 10.87
C VAL A 74 -1.51 1.88 9.98
N PHE A 75 -2.41 1.14 9.32
CA PHE A 75 -3.53 1.72 8.59
C PHE A 75 -4.73 1.69 9.53
N GLU A 76 -5.35 2.84 9.79
CA GLU A 76 -6.45 3.00 10.74
C GLU A 76 -7.66 3.64 10.06
N VAL A 77 -8.83 3.03 10.18
CA VAL A 77 -10.10 3.64 9.74
C VAL A 77 -10.51 4.71 10.74
N GLN A 78 -10.33 5.98 10.37
CA GLN A 78 -10.67 7.12 11.22
C GLN A 78 -12.18 7.39 11.20
N SER A 79 -12.79 7.38 10.02
CA SER A 79 -14.20 7.66 9.84
C SER A 79 -14.77 6.88 8.67
N VAL A 80 -16.07 6.64 8.70
CA VAL A 80 -16.84 6.01 7.62
C VAL A 80 -18.10 6.85 7.43
N THR A 81 -18.40 7.21 6.18
CA THR A 81 -19.57 8.01 5.81
C THR A 81 -20.28 7.36 4.63
N PRO A 82 -21.60 7.14 4.69
CA PRO A 82 -22.36 6.67 3.54
C PRO A 82 -22.17 7.57 2.32
N LYS A 83 -21.99 6.99 1.14
CA LYS A 83 -21.82 7.72 -0.11
C LYS A 83 -22.34 6.89 -1.29
N GLY A 84 -23.52 7.27 -1.79
CA GLY A 84 -24.20 6.53 -2.86
C GLY A 84 -24.60 5.13 -2.40
N ASP A 85 -24.19 4.12 -3.17
CA ASP A 85 -24.42 2.69 -2.91
C ASP A 85 -23.33 2.05 -2.02
N GLY A 86 -22.49 2.85 -1.38
CA GLY A 86 -21.36 2.38 -0.60
C GLY A 86 -20.96 3.33 0.52
N ASN A 87 -19.71 3.18 0.98
CA ASN A 87 -19.14 3.94 2.07
C ASN A 87 -17.82 4.59 1.65
N ALA A 88 -17.66 5.87 1.97
CA ALA A 88 -16.37 6.54 1.94
C ALA A 88 -15.73 6.44 3.33
N ALA A 89 -14.47 6.04 3.42
CA ALA A 89 -13.71 5.99 4.67
C ALA A 89 -12.43 6.82 4.58
N ILE A 90 -12.11 7.53 5.66
CA ILE A 90 -10.80 8.13 5.84
C ILE A 90 -9.90 7.10 6.52
N ILE A 91 -8.79 6.78 5.87
CA ILE A 91 -7.74 5.89 6.37
C ILE A 91 -6.52 6.74 6.70
N ARG A 92 -6.10 6.70 7.96
CA ARG A 92 -4.84 7.28 8.42
C ARG A 92 -3.76 6.24 8.31
N VAL A 93 -2.57 6.64 7.87
CA VAL A 93 -1.37 5.82 7.93
C VAL A 93 -0.47 6.38 9.01
N LEU A 94 -0.16 5.56 9.99
CA LEU A 94 0.63 5.93 11.14
C LEU A 94 2.00 5.23 11.10
N ARG A 95 3.04 5.95 11.49
CA ARG A 95 4.37 5.43 11.82
C ARG A 95 4.75 5.99 13.17
N ASP A 96 5.15 5.15 14.12
CA ASP A 96 5.48 5.57 15.49
C ASP A 96 4.36 6.42 16.14
N ASN A 97 3.10 6.05 15.88
CA ASN A 97 1.88 6.79 16.25
C ASN A 97 1.74 8.21 15.68
N GLN A 98 2.61 8.63 14.78
CA GLN A 98 2.48 9.88 14.02
C GLN A 98 1.84 9.61 12.66
N GLU A 99 0.93 10.48 12.26
CA GLU A 99 0.30 10.38 10.94
C GLU A 99 1.28 10.80 9.86
N VAL A 100 1.60 9.86 8.96
CA VAL A 100 2.52 10.07 7.83
C VAL A 100 1.79 10.14 6.49
N ASP A 101 0.54 9.66 6.44
CA ASP A 101 -0.33 9.79 5.27
C ASP A 101 -1.81 9.73 5.71
N ARG A 102 -2.69 10.26 4.85
CA ARG A 102 -4.14 10.23 5.01
C ARG A 102 -4.82 10.12 3.65
N GLN A 103 -5.61 9.08 3.48
CA GLN A 103 -6.29 8.75 2.23
C GLN A 103 -7.78 8.59 2.45
N THR A 104 -8.59 8.93 1.45
CA THR A 104 -10.04 8.65 1.46
C THR A 104 -10.34 7.58 0.42
N TRP A 105 -10.94 6.48 0.86
CA TRP A 105 -11.29 5.34 0.01
C TRP A 105 -12.81 5.25 -0.12
N LEU A 106 -13.31 4.87 -1.29
CA LEU A 106 -14.71 4.57 -1.53
C LEU A 106 -14.86 3.07 -1.81
N VAL A 107 -15.72 2.41 -1.06
CA VAL A 107 -16.08 1.01 -1.22
C VAL A 107 -17.56 0.93 -1.55
N ASN A 108 -17.89 0.46 -2.75
CA ASN A 108 -19.27 0.33 -3.21
C ASN A 108 -19.44 -0.93 -4.08
N SER A 109 -20.64 -1.16 -4.61
CA SER A 109 -20.94 -2.38 -5.37
C SER A 109 -20.06 -2.60 -6.62
N LYS A 110 -19.45 -1.53 -7.15
CA LYS A 110 -18.62 -1.56 -8.36
C LYS A 110 -17.14 -1.78 -8.08
N GLY A 111 -16.66 -1.51 -6.87
CA GLY A 111 -15.23 -1.51 -6.63
C GLY A 111 -14.74 -0.91 -5.32
N LEU A 112 -13.43 -1.00 -5.18
CA LEU A 112 -12.61 -0.24 -4.23
C LEU A 112 -11.93 0.88 -4.99
N TYR A 113 -12.06 2.11 -4.53
CA TYR A 113 -11.48 3.28 -5.17
C TYR A 113 -10.70 4.12 -4.16
N GLN A 114 -9.51 4.57 -4.54
CA GLN A 114 -8.86 5.68 -3.85
C GLN A 114 -9.41 6.99 -4.42
N THR A 115 -9.98 7.82 -3.55
CA THR A 115 -10.60 9.09 -3.93
C THR A 115 -9.73 10.29 -3.60
N THR A 116 -8.82 10.16 -2.61
CA THR A 116 -7.84 11.21 -2.27
C THR A 116 -6.50 10.60 -1.88
N GLY A 117 -5.44 11.41 -2.02
CA GLY A 117 -4.13 11.20 -1.39
C GLY A 117 -3.65 12.49 -0.73
N LEU A 118 -2.50 12.45 -0.05
CA LEU A 118 -1.98 13.59 0.70
C LEU A 118 -0.86 14.34 -0.05
N ILE A 119 -0.94 15.68 -0.09
CA ILE A 119 0.16 16.59 -0.46
C ILE A 119 0.45 17.48 0.73
N GLY A 120 1.58 17.25 1.42
CA GLY A 120 1.86 17.89 2.70
C GLY A 120 0.80 17.51 3.73
N SER A 121 -0.06 18.45 4.12
CA SER A 121 -1.21 18.20 5.01
C SER A 121 -2.58 18.31 4.30
N THR A 122 -2.58 18.52 2.98
CA THR A 122 -3.79 18.75 2.19
C THR A 122 -4.21 17.49 1.46
N GLN A 123 -5.45 17.05 1.64
CA GLN A 123 -6.03 15.98 0.82
C GLN A 123 -6.32 16.49 -0.59
N VAL A 124 -5.80 15.80 -1.59
CA VAL A 124 -6.01 16.09 -3.00
C VAL A 124 -6.79 14.96 -3.64
N ALA A 125 -7.86 15.31 -4.35
CA ALA A 125 -8.72 14.35 -5.00
C ALA A 125 -8.06 13.71 -6.22
N PHE A 126 -8.33 12.42 -6.40
CA PHE A 126 -8.17 11.74 -7.68
C PHE A 126 -9.35 12.06 -8.58
N ALA A 127 -9.08 12.45 -9.83
CA ALA A 127 -10.07 12.83 -10.82
C ALA A 127 -9.84 12.09 -12.15
N PRO A 128 -10.68 11.09 -12.50
CA PRO A 128 -11.73 10.48 -11.66
C PRO A 128 -11.12 9.68 -10.49
N PRO A 129 -11.93 9.20 -9.51
CA PRO A 129 -11.45 8.27 -8.48
C PRO A 129 -10.65 7.12 -9.08
N GLN A 130 -9.54 6.76 -8.44
CA GLN A 130 -8.63 5.74 -8.94
C GLN A 130 -9.12 4.35 -8.49
N PRO A 131 -9.47 3.43 -9.42
CA PRO A 131 -9.86 2.08 -9.04
C PRO A 131 -8.65 1.31 -8.51
N LEU A 132 -8.82 0.66 -7.37
CA LEU A 132 -7.88 -0.29 -6.78
C LEU A 132 -8.29 -1.72 -7.15
N VAL A 133 -9.60 -1.99 -7.12
CA VAL A 133 -10.23 -3.27 -7.48
C VAL A 133 -11.59 -2.97 -8.10
N LEU A 134 -11.95 -3.64 -9.20
CA LEU A 134 -13.27 -3.55 -9.82
C LEU A 134 -14.03 -4.87 -9.68
N PHE A 135 -15.36 -4.77 -9.56
CA PHE A 135 -16.28 -5.90 -9.45
C PHE A 135 -17.24 -5.97 -10.64
N PRO A 136 -17.73 -7.18 -10.99
CA PRO A 136 -17.41 -8.48 -10.39
C PRO A 136 -15.95 -8.89 -10.65
N LEU A 137 -15.34 -9.55 -9.66
CA LEU A 137 -13.98 -10.07 -9.82
C LEU A 137 -14.00 -11.23 -10.81
N LYS A 138 -13.06 -11.21 -11.75
CA LYS A 138 -12.83 -12.28 -12.69
C LYS A 138 -11.34 -12.52 -12.78
N ASP A 139 -10.95 -13.79 -12.85
CA ASP A 139 -9.55 -14.14 -12.98
C ASP A 139 -8.96 -13.53 -14.26
N LEU A 140 -7.73 -13.03 -14.16
CA LEU A 140 -6.99 -12.36 -15.23
C LEU A 140 -7.67 -11.12 -15.84
N ALA A 141 -8.73 -10.60 -15.21
CA ALA A 141 -9.44 -9.42 -15.70
C ALA A 141 -8.56 -8.17 -15.66
N ASP A 142 -8.50 -7.48 -16.79
CA ASP A 142 -7.78 -6.22 -16.94
C ASP A 142 -8.71 -5.03 -16.77
N PHE A 143 -8.18 -3.93 -16.22
CA PHE A 143 -8.85 -2.63 -16.22
C PHE A 143 -7.83 -1.50 -16.31
N GLU A 144 -8.22 -0.41 -16.95
CA GLU A 144 -7.36 0.76 -17.13
C GLU A 144 -7.95 1.99 -16.47
N TRP A 145 -7.07 2.91 -16.08
CA TRP A 145 -7.47 4.21 -15.54
C TRP A 145 -6.53 5.31 -16.03
N LYS A 146 -7.08 6.50 -16.26
CA LYS A 146 -6.32 7.71 -16.54
C LYS A 146 -6.96 8.86 -15.80
N GLY A 147 -6.15 9.62 -15.07
CA GLY A 147 -6.66 10.75 -14.31
C GLY A 147 -5.57 11.66 -13.80
N LYS A 148 -5.97 12.54 -12.89
CA LYS A 148 -5.09 13.40 -12.11
C LYS A 148 -5.15 12.99 -10.64
N GLY A 149 -4.06 13.16 -9.92
CA GLY A 149 -3.98 12.81 -8.50
C GLY A 149 -2.60 13.09 -7.92
N VAL A 150 -2.35 12.56 -6.72
CA VAL A 150 -1.07 12.69 -6.03
C VAL A 150 -0.05 11.74 -6.65
N CYS A 151 1.09 12.27 -7.09
CA CYS A 151 2.24 11.52 -7.57
C CYS A 151 3.23 11.22 -6.41
N PRO A 152 4.12 10.23 -6.57
CA PRO A 152 5.07 9.83 -5.51
C PRO A 152 6.03 10.93 -5.00
N ASP A 153 6.18 12.05 -5.73
CA ASP A 153 6.94 13.23 -5.27
C ASP A 153 6.12 14.16 -4.37
N GLY A 154 4.93 13.75 -3.95
CA GLY A 154 4.03 14.56 -3.13
C GLY A 154 3.45 15.76 -3.90
N LYS A 155 3.43 15.73 -5.23
CA LYS A 155 2.83 16.77 -6.07
C LYS A 155 1.64 16.23 -6.83
N GLN A 156 0.77 17.12 -7.28
CA GLN A 156 -0.31 16.74 -8.18
C GLN A 156 0.25 16.54 -9.59
N GLY A 157 -0.23 15.51 -10.28
CA GLY A 157 0.17 15.21 -11.65
C GLY A 157 -0.86 14.37 -12.39
N THR A 158 -0.51 13.98 -13.60
CA THR A 158 -1.30 13.04 -14.41
C THR A 158 -0.77 11.63 -14.24
N MET A 159 -1.67 10.66 -14.24
CA MET A 159 -1.34 9.25 -14.09
C MET A 159 -2.14 8.40 -15.08
N ARG A 160 -1.55 7.29 -15.50
CA ARG A 160 -2.20 6.21 -16.25
C ARG A 160 -1.91 4.91 -15.53
N SER A 161 -2.90 4.04 -15.38
CA SER A 161 -2.78 2.72 -14.75
C SER A 161 -3.30 1.66 -15.70
N LYS A 162 -2.58 0.55 -15.81
CA LYS A 162 -3.04 -0.73 -16.34
C LYS A 162 -3.01 -1.73 -15.20
N SER A 163 -4.15 -2.31 -14.89
CA SER A 163 -4.33 -3.16 -13.71
C SER A 163 -4.89 -4.51 -14.12
N LYS A 164 -4.55 -5.55 -13.37
CA LYS A 164 -4.93 -6.94 -13.64
C LYS A 164 -5.23 -7.69 -12.35
N VAL A 165 -6.36 -8.38 -12.28
CA VAL A 165 -6.63 -9.38 -11.24
C VAL A 165 -5.81 -10.63 -11.57
N LEU A 166 -4.86 -11.01 -10.73
CA LEU A 166 -4.00 -12.19 -10.96
C LEU A 166 -4.61 -13.48 -10.42
N GLY A 167 -5.80 -13.40 -9.82
CA GLY A 167 -6.49 -14.51 -9.20
C GLY A 167 -6.13 -14.69 -7.73
N VAL A 168 -6.35 -15.90 -7.23
CA VAL A 168 -6.08 -16.28 -5.84
C VAL A 168 -4.67 -16.83 -5.74
N MET A 169 -3.85 -16.24 -4.88
CA MET A 169 -2.45 -16.59 -4.70
C MET A 169 -2.11 -16.69 -3.22
N ASP A 170 -1.30 -17.68 -2.86
CA ASP A 170 -0.65 -17.72 -1.55
C ASP A 170 0.45 -16.65 -1.49
N VAL A 171 0.49 -15.91 -0.37
CA VAL A 171 1.47 -14.85 -0.14
C VAL A 171 2.00 -14.87 1.28
N ASP A 172 3.28 -14.53 1.44
CA ASP A 172 3.96 -14.45 2.72
C ASP A 172 3.48 -13.25 3.55
N THR A 173 2.99 -13.47 4.76
CA THR A 173 2.76 -12.39 5.75
C THR A 173 3.61 -12.62 6.99
N ALA A 174 3.68 -11.67 7.91
CA ALA A 174 4.35 -11.89 9.19
C ALA A 174 3.57 -12.89 10.09
N LEU A 175 2.27 -13.04 9.82
CA LEU A 175 1.38 -14.04 10.42
C LEU A 175 1.47 -15.43 9.75
N GLY A 176 2.38 -15.63 8.80
CA GLY A 176 2.49 -16.83 7.97
C GLY A 176 1.92 -16.64 6.56
N THR A 177 1.94 -17.68 5.73
CA THR A 177 1.31 -17.67 4.41
C THR A 177 -0.21 -17.54 4.53
N LYS A 178 -0.78 -16.70 3.66
CA LYS A 178 -2.23 -16.52 3.52
C LYS A 178 -2.57 -16.62 2.03
N SER A 179 -3.69 -17.24 1.70
CA SER A 179 -4.33 -17.10 0.40
C SER A 179 -4.99 -15.73 0.32
N GLY A 180 -4.80 -15.03 -0.80
CA GLY A 180 -5.46 -13.75 -1.07
C GLY A 180 -5.63 -13.50 -2.56
N ILE A 181 -6.57 -12.62 -2.87
CA ILE A 181 -6.85 -12.13 -4.22
C ILE A 181 -5.77 -11.11 -4.56
N ALA A 182 -4.94 -11.42 -5.55
CA ALA A 182 -3.86 -10.56 -6.00
C ALA A 182 -4.33 -9.63 -7.12
N VAL A 183 -4.06 -8.33 -6.98
CA VAL A 183 -4.30 -7.33 -8.01
C VAL A 183 -3.00 -6.58 -8.28
N GLU A 184 -2.52 -6.63 -9.52
CA GLU A 184 -1.37 -5.86 -9.98
C GLU A 184 -1.84 -4.57 -10.66
N SER A 185 -1.12 -3.47 -10.45
CA SER A 185 -1.28 -2.23 -11.19
C SER A 185 0.09 -1.70 -11.61
N LYS A 186 0.24 -1.44 -12.91
CA LYS A 186 1.41 -0.76 -13.50
C LYS A 186 0.98 0.65 -13.90
N GLN A 187 1.71 1.64 -13.43
CA GLN A 187 1.33 3.04 -13.54
C GLN A 187 2.47 3.87 -14.12
N ASP A 188 2.14 4.78 -15.02
CA ASP A 188 2.99 5.88 -15.42
C ASP A 188 2.48 7.15 -14.75
N PHE A 189 3.38 7.98 -14.23
CA PHE A 189 3.01 9.25 -13.62
C PHE A 189 3.91 10.39 -14.11
N GLN A 190 3.34 11.59 -14.13
CA GLN A 190 4.04 12.82 -14.48
C GLN A 190 3.49 14.00 -13.67
N SER A 191 4.34 14.62 -12.86
CA SER A 191 4.13 15.89 -12.18
C SER A 191 4.95 17.00 -12.86
N SER A 192 4.94 18.21 -12.28
CA SER A 192 5.81 19.31 -12.72
C SER A 192 7.30 19.07 -12.44
N ALA A 193 7.65 18.14 -11.54
CA ALA A 193 9.02 17.92 -11.09
C ALA A 193 9.55 16.50 -11.37
N LEU A 194 8.67 15.54 -11.63
CA LEU A 194 9.06 14.14 -11.73
C LEU A 194 8.20 13.41 -12.77
N LYS A 195 8.85 12.56 -13.56
CA LYS A 195 8.21 11.54 -14.39
C LYS A 195 8.78 10.19 -14.00
N GLY A 196 7.92 9.18 -13.92
CA GLY A 196 8.34 7.84 -13.54
C GLY A 196 7.27 6.79 -13.76
N GLY A 197 7.58 5.58 -13.31
CA GLY A 197 6.67 4.44 -13.32
C GLY A 197 6.51 3.86 -11.92
N MET A 198 5.41 3.16 -11.67
CA MET A 198 5.15 2.44 -10.45
C MET A 198 4.49 1.10 -10.76
N ALA A 199 4.96 0.02 -10.14
CA ALA A 199 4.27 -1.26 -10.15
C ALA A 199 3.87 -1.60 -8.72
N VAL A 200 2.60 -1.86 -8.48
CA VAL A 200 2.08 -2.28 -7.18
C VAL A 200 1.30 -3.58 -7.34
N THR A 201 1.57 -4.54 -6.47
CA THR A 201 0.71 -5.71 -6.27
C THR A 201 0.17 -5.66 -4.86
N THR A 202 -1.15 -5.77 -4.74
CA THR A 202 -1.86 -5.81 -3.47
C THR A 202 -2.59 -7.14 -3.37
N TRP A 203 -2.46 -7.80 -2.21
CA TRP A 203 -3.19 -9.03 -1.92
C TRP A 203 -4.26 -8.73 -0.87
N TYR A 204 -5.49 -9.12 -1.19
CA TYR A 204 -6.67 -8.95 -0.33
C TYR A 204 -7.17 -10.31 0.15
N ALA A 205 -7.43 -10.46 1.45
CA ALA A 205 -8.11 -11.63 1.99
C ALA A 205 -9.51 -11.21 2.50
N PRO A 206 -10.59 -11.91 2.11
CA PRO A 206 -11.94 -11.59 2.58
C PRO A 206 -12.02 -11.50 4.10
N LYS A 207 -12.77 -10.51 4.60
CA LYS A 207 -12.98 -10.18 6.02
C LYS A 207 -11.74 -9.72 6.77
N ILE A 208 -10.55 -9.84 6.17
CA ILE A 208 -9.29 -9.34 6.73
C ILE A 208 -8.93 -8.02 6.07
N GLY A 209 -9.09 -7.89 4.75
CA GLY A 209 -8.63 -6.73 3.98
C GLY A 209 -7.25 -6.96 3.35
N ILE A 210 -6.41 -5.92 3.34
CA ILE A 210 -5.08 -5.99 2.73
C ILE A 210 -4.14 -6.81 3.62
N ILE A 211 -3.59 -7.88 3.05
CA ILE A 211 -2.66 -8.77 3.75
C ILE A 211 -1.20 -8.58 3.29
N ARG A 212 -1.01 -8.00 2.10
CA ARG A 212 0.31 -7.74 1.52
C ARG A 212 0.23 -6.58 0.52
N ILE A 213 1.27 -5.74 0.53
CA ILE A 213 1.56 -4.82 -0.56
C ILE A 213 3.03 -5.00 -0.98
N LYS A 214 3.28 -5.03 -2.29
CA LYS A 214 4.62 -4.86 -2.86
C LYS A 214 4.53 -3.77 -3.91
N GLN A 215 5.19 -2.64 -3.66
CA GLN A 215 5.23 -1.49 -4.54
C GLN A 215 6.67 -1.24 -4.98
N THR A 216 6.88 -0.99 -6.26
CA THR A 216 8.16 -0.53 -6.80
C THR A 216 7.93 0.75 -7.58
N THR A 217 8.57 1.84 -7.16
CA THR A 217 8.53 3.13 -7.84
C THR A 217 9.86 3.36 -8.53
N VAL A 218 9.83 3.61 -9.83
CA VAL A 218 11.00 3.85 -10.68
C VAL A 218 10.98 5.31 -11.16
N VAL A 219 12.09 5.99 -10.93
CA VAL A 219 12.32 7.39 -11.29
C VAL A 219 13.71 7.52 -11.94
N PRO A 220 14.06 8.64 -12.58
CA PRO A 220 15.37 8.79 -13.23
C PRO A 220 16.57 8.56 -12.29
N LYS A 221 16.40 8.76 -10.98
CA LYS A 221 17.45 8.57 -9.97
C LYS A 221 17.57 7.14 -9.42
N GLY A 222 16.70 6.22 -9.83
CA GLY A 222 16.70 4.83 -9.37
C GLY A 222 15.30 4.29 -9.08
N ALA A 223 15.25 3.15 -8.41
CA ALA A 223 14.03 2.48 -8.00
C ALA A 223 13.99 2.31 -6.48
N ILE A 224 12.79 2.40 -5.92
CA ILE A 224 12.50 2.10 -4.51
C ILE A 224 11.42 1.03 -4.49
N THR A 225 11.69 -0.09 -3.82
CA THR A 225 10.71 -1.15 -3.56
C THR A 225 10.30 -1.12 -2.10
N THR A 226 9.02 -0.88 -1.84
CA THR A 226 8.42 -0.95 -0.51
C THR A 226 7.52 -2.17 -0.40
N THR A 227 7.63 -2.86 0.73
CA THR A 227 7.05 -4.18 0.96
C THR A 227 6.34 -4.16 2.30
N LEU A 228 5.02 -4.29 2.32
CA LEU A 228 4.21 -4.36 3.55
C LEU A 228 3.71 -5.79 3.78
N ARG A 229 4.00 -6.35 4.95
CA ARG A 229 3.54 -7.69 5.38
C ARG A 229 2.65 -7.55 6.61
N LEU A 230 1.42 -8.04 6.55
CA LEU A 230 0.50 -7.94 7.68
C LEU A 230 1.08 -8.65 8.93
N THR A 231 1.18 -7.92 10.03
CA THR A 231 1.57 -8.42 11.36
C THR A 231 0.39 -8.50 12.31
N LYS A 232 -0.66 -7.68 12.09
CA LYS A 232 -1.89 -7.70 12.88
C LYS A 232 -3.09 -7.34 12.01
N ALA A 233 -4.07 -8.24 11.97
CA ALA A 233 -5.35 -8.06 11.29
C ALA A 233 -6.27 -7.09 12.07
N PRO A 234 -7.28 -6.49 11.41
CA PRO A 234 -8.30 -5.71 12.08
C PRO A 234 -9.12 -6.57 13.05
N ALA A 235 -9.69 -5.92 14.06
CA ALA A 235 -10.52 -6.54 15.10
C ALA A 235 -11.99 -6.70 14.68
#